data_AF-A0A667ZAU2-F1
#
_entry.id   AF-A0A667ZAU2-F1
#
_cell.length_a   1.000
_cell.length_b   1.000
_cell.length_c   1.000
_cell.angle_alpha   90.00
_cell.angle_beta   90.00
_cell.angle_gamma   90.00
#
_symmetry.space_group_name_H-M   'P 1'
#
loop_
_entity.id
_entity.type
_entity.pdbx_description
1 polymer ?
#
loop_
_entity_poly.entity_id
_entity_poly.type
_entity_poly.pdbx_seq_one_letter_code
_entity_poly.pdbx_strand_id
1 'polypeptide(L)'
;MHACRGVRFELSLLSVCRYHIRSATLQLAIKGCSFECYKEIEAKRCCPGYWGQDCIECPEHASMPCNNNGVCSDGMGGNGTCSCKDGYTGTACEDCAPNRYGSTCGSVCTCVHGLCNAGVRGDGICTCFSGYKGPNCDQELPECAALSCPENSRCMEEALTGKLVCRCKTGYQICDVEWFLLSSLSSAINPCLQSICHPHATCVHTGPNKHLCTCAEGYSGDGRVCMGIDPCQTNHGGCSALSTRCVYDGPGKFHCECLAGFDNLERGVSCSLKEACKPDSCHKNANCTTVAPERVESVIFYLSAESFKTNMASLMDLPGPFTVFAPTSTAFDAMMEGHLQYLSSAEGYIKLVELLRNHIVASSALEVYNVVSSPRVVTRANQVLSFNVTENGQILVNGMAVLEADVEAKNGRLYSVDGVLIPSSIEPVLPHRCDTTETKIGECVSCSKAKLAKCPSGVFMVRPLSIYFSLSLSLCLSLFSSSYTYSM
;
A
#
# COMPACT_ATOMS: atom_id res chain seq x y z
N MET A 1 48.91 34.01 -37.39
CA MET A 1 49.13 32.78 -38.19
C MET A 1 50.23 31.95 -37.52
N HIS A 2 49.87 30.92 -36.77
CA HIS A 2 50.74 29.77 -36.52
C HIS A 2 49.84 28.53 -36.47
N ALA A 3 50.10 27.61 -37.39
CA ALA A 3 49.34 26.41 -37.62
C ALA A 3 49.54 25.42 -36.46
N CYS A 4 48.45 25.01 -35.81
CA CYS A 4 48.47 23.80 -34.98
C CYS A 4 48.24 22.59 -35.88
N ARG A 5 49.33 21.89 -36.18
CA ARG A 5 49.37 20.54 -36.76
C ARG A 5 48.45 19.60 -35.96
N GLY A 6 47.80 18.68 -36.67
CA GLY A 6 46.84 17.73 -36.13
C GLY A 6 47.35 16.94 -34.92
N VAL A 7 46.55 16.94 -33.86
CA VAL A 7 46.74 16.10 -32.68
C VAL A 7 46.38 14.67 -33.04
N ARG A 8 47.34 13.74 -32.88
CA ARG A 8 47.13 12.30 -33.02
C ARG A 8 46.16 11.82 -31.93
N PHE A 9 45.01 11.30 -32.34
CA PHE A 9 44.15 10.45 -31.50
C PHE A 9 44.94 9.21 -31.07
N GLU A 10 45.10 9.01 -29.77
CA GLU A 10 45.70 7.81 -29.19
C GLU A 10 44.66 6.68 -29.21
N LEU A 11 45.03 5.51 -29.76
CA LEU A 11 44.13 4.35 -29.90
C LEU A 11 43.80 3.65 -28.57
N SER A 12 44.35 4.11 -27.44
CA SER A 12 44.31 3.47 -26.12
C SER A 12 42.97 3.59 -25.39
N LEU A 13 42.01 4.38 -25.88
CA LEU A 13 40.70 4.63 -25.23
C LEU A 13 39.52 3.92 -25.93
N LEU A 14 39.78 3.08 -26.94
CA LEU A 14 38.73 2.37 -27.68
C LEU A 14 38.54 0.96 -27.12
N SER A 15 37.31 0.61 -26.72
CA SER A 15 36.96 -0.76 -26.34
C SER A 15 36.81 -1.62 -27.59
N VAL A 16 37.43 -2.81 -27.58
CA VAL A 16 37.34 -3.76 -28.70
C VAL A 16 35.97 -4.41 -28.68
N CYS A 17 35.26 -4.34 -29.79
CA CYS A 17 33.90 -4.88 -29.93
C CYS A 17 33.77 -5.62 -31.28
N ARG A 18 32.58 -6.15 -31.60
CA ARG A 18 32.28 -6.70 -32.94
C ARG A 18 31.03 -6.05 -33.50
N TYR A 19 31.08 -5.68 -34.77
CA TYR A 19 29.92 -5.18 -35.51
C TYR A 19 29.61 -6.11 -36.67
N HIS A 20 28.37 -6.09 -37.13
CA HIS A 20 27.90 -6.98 -38.19
C HIS A 20 27.72 -6.22 -39.50
N ILE A 21 28.29 -6.74 -40.58
CA ILE A 21 28.01 -6.26 -41.93
C ILE A 21 27.02 -7.24 -42.57
N ARG A 22 25.88 -6.73 -43.04
CA ARG A 22 24.84 -7.51 -43.72
C ARG A 22 24.89 -7.27 -45.23
N SER A 23 24.89 -8.34 -46.01
CA SER A 23 24.55 -8.34 -47.44
C SER A 23 23.27 -9.17 -47.65
N ALA A 24 22.75 -9.23 -48.87
CA ALA A 24 21.54 -10.00 -49.22
C ALA A 24 21.66 -11.51 -48.90
N THR A 25 22.87 -12.05 -48.67
CA THR A 25 23.11 -13.48 -48.45
C THR A 25 24.05 -13.81 -47.27
N LEU A 26 24.60 -12.84 -46.55
CA LEU A 26 25.58 -13.10 -45.48
C LEU A 26 25.59 -12.03 -44.37
N GLN A 27 25.73 -12.46 -43.11
CA GLN A 27 25.99 -11.59 -41.96
C GLN A 27 27.36 -11.93 -41.35
N LEU A 28 28.37 -11.07 -41.54
CA LEU A 28 29.73 -11.30 -41.04
C LEU A 28 29.98 -10.48 -39.78
N ALA A 29 30.49 -11.12 -38.71
CA ALA A 29 30.91 -10.44 -37.48
C ALA A 29 32.38 -10.04 -37.57
N ILE A 30 32.67 -8.73 -37.57
CA ILE A 30 34.00 -8.19 -37.78
C ILE A 30 34.45 -7.43 -36.53
N LYS A 31 35.75 -7.52 -36.20
CA LYS A 31 36.34 -6.74 -35.10
C LYS A 31 36.18 -5.24 -35.38
N GLY A 32 35.60 -4.53 -34.43
CA GLY A 32 35.40 -3.09 -34.44
C GLY A 32 35.91 -2.45 -33.16
N CYS A 33 35.73 -1.13 -33.08
CA CYS A 33 36.02 -0.32 -31.92
C CYS A 33 34.74 0.42 -31.52
N SER A 34 34.45 0.45 -30.23
CA SER A 34 33.42 1.27 -29.62
C SER A 34 34.08 2.42 -28.87
N PHE A 35 33.37 3.54 -28.82
CA PHE A 35 33.72 4.71 -28.03
C PHE A 35 32.68 4.87 -26.92
N GLU A 36 33.10 5.39 -25.78
CA GLU A 36 32.19 5.64 -24.66
C GLU A 36 31.41 6.93 -24.90
N CYS A 37 30.10 6.79 -24.83
CA CYS A 37 29.15 7.87 -24.90
C CYS A 37 28.56 8.08 -23.50
N TYR A 38 28.49 9.33 -23.04
CA TYR A 38 28.07 9.67 -21.70
C TYR A 38 26.71 10.35 -21.78
N LYS A 39 25.71 9.66 -21.24
CA LYS A 39 24.41 10.24 -20.91
C LYS A 39 24.24 9.96 -19.44
N GLU A 40 24.26 10.99 -18.61
CA GLU A 40 23.85 10.84 -17.22
C GLU A 40 22.34 10.57 -17.25
N ILE A 41 21.98 9.30 -17.11
CA ILE A 41 20.61 8.91 -16.77
C ILE A 41 20.67 8.58 -15.30
N GLU A 42 20.01 9.39 -14.49
CA GLU A 42 19.78 9.09 -13.08
C GLU A 42 18.84 7.89 -13.01
N ALA A 43 19.42 6.70 -12.79
CA ALA A 43 18.68 5.47 -12.63
C ALA A 43 18.19 5.40 -11.18
N LYS A 44 16.89 5.62 -11.03
CA LYS A 44 16.25 5.68 -9.72
C LYS A 44 16.30 4.33 -9.02
N ARG A 45 16.83 4.30 -7.81
CA ARG A 45 16.94 3.07 -7.00
C ARG A 45 16.71 3.37 -5.54
N CYS A 46 16.13 2.40 -4.85
CA CYS A 46 16.09 2.41 -3.40
C CYS A 46 17.43 1.93 -2.86
N CYS A 47 17.80 2.44 -1.69
CA CYS A 47 18.92 1.88 -0.94
C CYS A 47 18.64 0.41 -0.56
N PRO A 48 19.68 -0.42 -0.32
CA PRO A 48 19.48 -1.80 0.13
C PRO A 48 18.58 -1.87 1.37
N GLY A 49 17.61 -2.79 1.36
CA GLY A 49 16.63 -2.92 2.45
C GLY A 49 15.47 -1.92 2.39
N TYR A 50 15.30 -1.20 1.27
CA TYR A 50 14.16 -0.31 1.02
C TYR A 50 13.45 -0.67 -0.29
N TRP A 51 12.13 -0.46 -0.36
CA TRP A 51 11.29 -0.95 -1.45
C TRP A 51 10.19 0.01 -1.91
N GLY A 52 9.70 -0.21 -3.12
CA GLY A 52 8.60 0.57 -3.71
C GLY A 52 9.04 1.94 -4.24
N GLN A 53 8.07 2.75 -4.67
CA GLN A 53 8.35 4.07 -5.25
C GLN A 53 8.85 5.07 -4.21
N ASP A 54 8.39 4.91 -2.96
CA ASP A 54 8.76 5.73 -1.82
C ASP A 54 10.01 5.23 -1.08
N CYS A 55 10.57 4.09 -1.49
CA CYS A 55 11.69 3.45 -0.81
C CYS A 55 11.43 3.34 0.69
N ILE A 56 10.40 2.57 1.03
CA ILE A 56 9.97 2.27 2.39
C ILE A 56 10.88 1.18 2.96
N GLU A 57 11.20 1.26 4.24
CA GLU A 57 12.04 0.28 4.93
C GLU A 57 11.39 -1.12 4.90
N CYS A 58 12.20 -2.16 4.67
CA CYS A 58 11.76 -3.55 4.80
C CYS A 58 11.37 -3.88 6.26
N PRO A 59 10.53 -4.92 6.50
CA PRO A 59 10.15 -5.32 7.85
C PRO A 59 11.35 -5.52 8.79
N GLU A 60 11.16 -5.10 10.05
CA GLU A 60 12.17 -4.86 11.10
C GLU A 60 13.02 -3.62 10.83
N HIS A 61 14.07 -3.75 10.02
CA HIS A 61 15.02 -2.67 9.73
C HIS A 61 15.71 -2.91 8.38
N ALA A 62 16.11 -1.85 7.68
CA ALA A 62 16.89 -1.93 6.44
C ALA A 62 18.27 -2.59 6.66
N SER A 63 18.83 -2.48 7.86
CA SER A 63 20.09 -3.15 8.23
C SER A 63 19.92 -4.63 8.61
N MET A 64 18.70 -5.06 8.91
CA MET A 64 18.36 -6.43 9.30
C MET A 64 17.00 -6.84 8.68
N PRO A 65 16.89 -6.84 7.34
CA PRO A 65 15.62 -7.09 6.70
C PRO A 65 15.14 -8.51 7.01
N CYS A 66 13.86 -8.65 7.37
CA CYS A 66 13.26 -9.95 7.69
C CYS A 66 14.01 -10.72 8.80
N ASN A 67 14.42 -10.02 9.86
CA ASN A 67 15.17 -10.58 10.99
C ASN A 67 16.48 -11.32 10.62
N ASN A 68 17.05 -11.06 9.42
CA ASN A 68 18.09 -11.89 8.80
C ASN A 68 17.69 -13.38 8.57
N ASN A 69 16.43 -13.73 8.79
CA ASN A 69 15.86 -15.06 8.61
C ASN A 69 15.08 -15.20 7.29
N GLY A 70 15.14 -14.20 6.43
CA GLY A 70 14.53 -14.21 5.11
C GLY A 70 15.21 -13.26 4.12
N VAL A 71 14.60 -13.12 2.95
CA VAL A 71 14.97 -12.15 1.92
C VAL A 71 13.79 -11.23 1.67
N CYS A 72 14.00 -9.92 1.78
CA CYS A 72 12.97 -8.92 1.48
C CYS A 72 12.86 -8.74 -0.05
N SER A 73 11.63 -8.61 -0.56
CA SER A 73 11.38 -8.12 -1.92
C SER A 73 11.63 -6.61 -1.96
N ASP A 74 12.91 -6.23 -2.07
CA ASP A 74 13.37 -4.85 -2.05
C ASP A 74 13.55 -4.22 -3.45
N GLY A 75 13.88 -2.93 -3.48
CA GLY A 75 14.04 -2.14 -4.70
C GLY A 75 12.75 -1.56 -5.28
N MET A 76 12.88 -0.88 -6.42
CA MET A 76 11.80 -0.09 -7.03
C MET A 76 10.57 -0.89 -7.46
N GLY A 77 10.76 -2.16 -7.83
CA GLY A 77 9.68 -3.08 -8.17
C GLY A 77 9.31 -4.04 -7.03
N GLY A 78 9.96 -3.90 -5.87
CA GLY A 78 9.70 -4.70 -4.69
C GLY A 78 8.36 -4.35 -4.05
N ASN A 79 7.81 -5.28 -3.27
CA ASN A 79 6.57 -5.10 -2.52
C ASN A 79 6.77 -5.25 -0.99
N GLY A 80 8.01 -5.33 -0.53
CA GLY A 80 8.36 -5.43 0.89
C GLY A 80 8.07 -6.77 1.55
N THR A 81 7.57 -7.76 0.80
CA THR A 81 7.27 -9.08 1.36
C THR A 81 8.55 -9.85 1.70
N CYS A 82 8.57 -10.48 2.88
CA CYS A 82 9.66 -11.32 3.32
C CYS A 82 9.47 -12.77 2.86
N SER A 83 10.46 -13.30 2.14
CA SER A 83 10.55 -14.73 1.82
C SER A 83 11.42 -15.42 2.86
N CYS A 84 10.79 -16.15 3.78
CA CYS A 84 11.48 -16.75 4.93
C CYS A 84 12.31 -17.99 4.56
N LYS A 85 13.44 -18.16 5.25
CA LYS A 85 14.27 -19.38 5.22
C LYS A 85 13.50 -20.56 5.84
N ASP A 86 13.92 -21.77 5.49
CA ASP A 86 13.33 -22.99 6.03
C ASP A 86 13.29 -22.99 7.56
N GLY A 87 12.10 -23.23 8.10
CA GLY A 87 11.87 -23.29 9.53
C GLY A 87 11.41 -21.98 10.18
N TYR A 88 11.39 -20.87 9.45
CA TYR A 88 10.83 -19.59 9.92
C TYR A 88 9.49 -19.27 9.25
N THR A 89 8.69 -18.46 9.93
CA THR A 89 7.40 -17.93 9.46
C THR A 89 7.15 -16.56 10.09
N GLY A 90 5.99 -15.96 9.80
CA GLY A 90 5.67 -14.60 10.21
C GLY A 90 5.92 -13.59 9.09
N THR A 91 5.56 -12.33 9.35
CA THR A 91 5.62 -11.26 8.34
C THR A 91 7.03 -10.74 8.09
N ALA A 92 7.89 -10.90 9.10
CA ALA A 92 9.29 -10.52 9.13
C ALA A 92 10.21 -11.72 9.45
N CYS A 93 9.74 -12.96 9.29
CA CYS A 93 10.47 -14.18 9.63
C CYS A 93 10.91 -14.23 11.12
N GLU A 94 10.05 -13.70 11.97
CA GLU A 94 10.21 -13.54 13.42
C GLU A 94 9.85 -14.82 14.21
N ASP A 95 9.05 -15.70 13.61
CA ASP A 95 8.51 -16.89 14.29
C ASP A 95 9.12 -18.18 13.74
N CYS A 96 9.10 -19.25 14.55
CA CYS A 96 9.36 -20.59 14.03
C CYS A 96 8.12 -21.14 13.32
N ALA A 97 8.34 -21.84 12.21
CA ALA A 97 7.29 -22.63 11.58
C ALA A 97 6.71 -23.67 12.56
N PRO A 98 5.46 -24.13 12.34
CA PRO A 98 4.80 -25.06 13.26
C PRO A 98 5.66 -26.29 13.58
N ASN A 99 5.67 -26.70 14.85
CA ASN A 99 6.46 -27.82 15.39
C ASN A 99 7.99 -27.66 15.33
N ARG A 100 8.50 -26.42 15.24
CA ARG A 100 9.93 -26.12 15.36
C ARG A 100 10.24 -25.25 16.56
N TYR A 101 11.47 -25.35 17.06
CA TYR A 101 11.90 -24.61 18.24
C TYR A 101 13.40 -24.27 18.24
N GLY A 102 13.77 -23.44 19.21
CA GLY A 102 15.12 -22.95 19.44
C GLY A 102 15.39 -21.66 18.69
N SER A 103 16.48 -20.97 19.07
CA SER A 103 16.82 -19.64 18.56
C SER A 103 17.06 -19.59 17.04
N THR A 104 17.34 -20.74 16.42
CA THR A 104 17.54 -20.88 14.97
C THR A 104 16.39 -21.58 14.25
N CYS A 105 15.32 -21.96 14.97
CA CYS A 105 14.22 -22.79 14.49
C CYS A 105 14.64 -24.10 13.78
N GLY A 106 15.89 -24.53 13.98
CA GLY A 106 16.45 -25.72 13.33
C GLY A 106 15.94 -27.03 13.94
N SER A 107 15.53 -27.00 15.21
CA SER A 107 15.09 -28.20 15.93
C SER A 107 13.61 -28.48 15.69
N VAL A 108 13.26 -29.75 15.54
CA VAL A 108 11.89 -30.21 15.28
C VAL A 108 11.37 -30.93 16.52
N CYS A 109 10.14 -30.63 16.89
CA CYS A 109 9.44 -31.31 17.98
C CYS A 109 9.21 -32.79 17.66
N THR A 110 9.49 -33.66 18.62
CA THR A 110 9.35 -35.13 18.50
C THR A 110 8.15 -35.68 19.27
N CYS A 111 7.33 -34.82 19.87
CA CYS A 111 6.17 -35.22 20.67
C CYS A 111 5.13 -35.96 19.80
N VAL A 112 4.84 -37.22 20.13
CA VAL A 112 3.84 -38.03 19.41
C VAL A 112 2.44 -37.74 19.95
N HIS A 113 2.25 -37.84 21.27
CA HIS A 113 0.97 -37.59 21.94
C HIS A 113 1.11 -36.53 23.03
N GLY A 114 1.51 -35.31 22.65
CA GLY A 114 1.67 -34.20 23.59
C GLY A 114 1.82 -32.84 22.90
N LEU A 115 1.88 -31.79 23.71
CA LEU A 115 2.17 -30.43 23.26
C LEU A 115 3.66 -30.15 23.41
N CYS A 116 4.27 -29.64 22.35
CA CYS A 116 5.67 -29.24 22.35
C CYS A 116 5.81 -27.79 22.79
N ASN A 117 6.83 -27.48 23.61
CA ASN A 117 7.28 -26.12 23.84
C ASN A 117 8.03 -25.58 22.61
N ALA A 118 7.27 -25.16 21.61
CA ALA A 118 7.75 -24.69 20.31
C ALA A 118 8.06 -23.18 20.28
N GLY A 119 8.65 -22.71 19.17
CA GLY A 119 8.98 -21.30 18.95
C GLY A 119 10.44 -20.93 19.21
N VAL A 120 10.81 -19.67 18.94
CA VAL A 120 12.20 -19.18 18.98
C VAL A 120 12.83 -19.31 20.37
N ARG A 121 12.01 -19.22 21.43
CA ARG A 121 12.43 -19.42 22.83
C ARG A 121 12.05 -20.80 23.39
N GLY A 122 11.45 -21.65 22.57
CA GLY A 122 11.05 -22.99 22.96
C GLY A 122 12.25 -23.90 23.16
N ASP A 123 12.14 -24.84 24.10
CA ASP A 123 13.15 -25.86 24.41
C ASP A 123 12.77 -27.26 23.87
N GLY A 124 11.61 -27.39 23.24
CA GLY A 124 11.15 -28.64 22.64
C GLY A 124 10.60 -29.66 23.64
N ILE A 125 10.49 -29.32 24.93
CA ILE A 125 9.97 -30.24 25.95
C ILE A 125 8.50 -30.58 25.65
N CYS A 126 8.18 -31.87 25.73
CA CYS A 126 6.84 -32.40 25.51
C CYS A 126 6.04 -32.46 26.81
N THR A 127 4.86 -31.84 26.80
CA THR A 127 3.82 -32.06 27.81
C THR A 127 2.86 -33.14 27.30
N CYS A 128 2.92 -34.33 27.88
CA CYS A 128 2.16 -35.48 27.39
C CYS A 128 0.66 -35.37 27.69
N PHE A 129 -0.15 -35.85 26.73
CA PHE A 129 -1.56 -36.08 26.97
C PHE A 129 -1.76 -37.25 27.95
N SER A 130 -2.86 -37.22 28.70
CA SER A 130 -3.26 -38.30 29.60
C SER A 130 -3.23 -39.65 28.89
N GLY A 131 -2.62 -40.66 29.54
CA GLY A 131 -2.45 -42.00 28.96
C GLY A 131 -1.10 -42.25 28.29
N TYR A 132 -0.26 -41.22 28.13
CA TYR A 132 1.08 -41.35 27.56
C TYR A 132 2.15 -40.79 28.49
N LYS A 133 3.35 -41.35 28.40
CA LYS A 133 4.53 -40.92 29.16
C LYS A 133 5.79 -40.98 28.30
N GLY A 134 6.90 -40.59 28.91
CA GLY A 134 8.20 -40.55 28.27
C GLY A 134 8.51 -39.18 27.66
N PRO A 135 9.77 -38.93 27.27
CA PRO A 135 10.21 -37.63 26.79
C PRO A 135 9.54 -37.20 25.47
N ASN A 136 9.08 -38.16 24.67
CA ASN A 136 8.39 -37.91 23.39
C ASN A 136 6.88 -38.25 23.44
N CYS A 137 6.34 -38.62 24.61
CA CYS A 137 4.93 -39.03 24.76
C CYS A 137 4.52 -40.18 23.82
N ASP A 138 5.43 -41.10 23.59
CA ASP A 138 5.30 -42.27 22.71
C ASP A 138 4.96 -43.55 23.48
N GLN A 139 5.15 -43.55 24.80
CA GLN A 139 4.88 -44.72 25.63
C GLN A 139 3.47 -44.65 26.22
N GLU A 140 2.59 -45.54 25.78
CA GLU A 140 1.27 -45.69 26.40
C GLU A 140 1.40 -46.24 27.84
N LEU A 141 0.58 -45.73 28.76
CA LEU A 141 0.51 -46.25 30.12
C LEU A 141 -0.08 -47.68 30.09
N PRO A 142 0.50 -48.64 30.85
CA PRO A 142 0.01 -50.03 30.85
C PRO A 142 -1.48 -50.16 31.17
N GLU A 143 -1.99 -49.29 32.03
CA GLU A 143 -3.40 -49.21 32.41
C GLU A 143 -4.31 -48.80 31.23
N CYS A 144 -3.81 -47.95 30.32
CA CYS A 144 -4.51 -47.57 29.09
C CYS A 144 -4.46 -48.66 28.02
N ALA A 145 -3.30 -49.31 27.86
CA ALA A 145 -3.17 -50.44 26.94
C ALA A 145 -4.12 -51.60 27.32
N ALA A 146 -4.35 -51.82 28.62
CA ALA A 146 -5.30 -52.81 29.12
C ALA A 146 -6.77 -52.47 28.81
N LEU A 147 -7.13 -51.19 28.65
CA LEU A 147 -8.49 -50.74 28.35
C LEU A 147 -8.93 -51.01 26.90
N SER A 148 -7.99 -51.30 25.98
CA SER A 148 -8.27 -51.63 24.57
C SER A 148 -9.27 -50.67 23.91
N CYS A 149 -8.98 -49.36 23.98
CA CYS A 149 -9.88 -48.32 23.53
C CYS A 149 -10.22 -48.43 22.01
N PRO A 150 -11.50 -48.26 21.60
CA PRO A 150 -11.94 -48.32 20.20
C PRO A 150 -11.22 -47.33 19.27
N GLU A 151 -11.22 -47.58 17.96
CA GLU A 151 -10.73 -46.62 16.97
C GLU A 151 -11.42 -45.26 17.13
N ASN A 152 -10.69 -44.15 16.94
CA ASN A 152 -11.17 -42.79 17.19
C ASN A 152 -11.52 -42.45 18.65
N SER A 153 -11.00 -43.19 19.61
CA SER A 153 -11.01 -42.84 21.04
C SER A 153 -9.59 -42.67 21.60
N ARG A 154 -9.46 -42.07 22.78
CA ARG A 154 -8.21 -41.96 23.53
C ARG A 154 -8.46 -42.27 25.00
N CYS A 155 -7.47 -42.87 25.65
CA CYS A 155 -7.47 -43.02 27.09
C CYS A 155 -7.31 -41.64 27.75
N MET A 156 -8.11 -41.32 28.76
CA MET A 156 -7.93 -40.13 29.57
C MET A 156 -8.32 -40.35 31.02
N GLU A 157 -7.71 -39.56 31.90
CA GLU A 157 -8.05 -39.55 33.31
C GLU A 157 -9.36 -38.79 33.53
N GLU A 158 -10.30 -39.42 34.23
CA GLU A 158 -11.56 -38.80 34.59
C GLU A 158 -11.36 -37.82 35.75
N ALA A 159 -11.71 -36.55 35.52
CA ALA A 159 -11.42 -35.43 36.42
C ALA A 159 -11.94 -35.58 37.87
N LEU A 160 -12.98 -36.40 38.10
CA LEU A 160 -13.59 -36.58 39.42
C LEU A 160 -13.05 -37.79 40.18
N THR A 161 -12.59 -38.81 39.47
CA THR A 161 -12.26 -40.12 40.06
C THR A 161 -10.79 -40.48 39.92
N GLY A 162 -10.04 -39.77 39.07
CA GLY A 162 -8.66 -40.13 38.71
C GLY A 162 -8.57 -41.44 37.92
N LYS A 163 -9.71 -42.02 37.51
CA LYS A 163 -9.75 -43.30 36.80
C LYS A 163 -9.46 -43.08 35.31
N LEU A 164 -8.59 -43.92 34.75
CA LEU A 164 -8.36 -43.96 33.30
C LEU A 164 -9.56 -44.60 32.60
N VAL A 165 -10.11 -43.90 31.62
CA VAL A 165 -11.28 -44.32 30.83
C VAL A 165 -11.08 -43.99 29.35
N CYS A 166 -11.64 -44.80 28.46
CA CYS A 166 -11.67 -44.47 27.03
C CYS A 166 -12.71 -43.37 26.78
N ARG A 167 -12.32 -42.33 26.05
CA ARG A 167 -13.24 -41.27 25.60
C ARG A 167 -13.02 -40.97 24.14
N CYS A 168 -14.09 -40.63 23.44
CA CYS A 168 -14.02 -40.26 22.02
C CYS A 168 -12.99 -39.15 21.78
N LYS A 169 -12.23 -39.26 20.69
CA LYS A 169 -11.50 -38.13 20.12
C LYS A 169 -12.52 -37.05 19.74
N THR A 170 -12.08 -35.80 19.73
CA THR A 170 -12.94 -34.67 19.38
C THR A 170 -13.64 -34.90 18.05
N GLY A 171 -14.98 -34.82 18.06
CA GLY A 171 -15.82 -34.93 16.88
C GLY A 171 -16.38 -36.32 16.59
N TYR A 172 -16.12 -37.29 17.45
CA TYR A 172 -16.72 -38.62 17.43
C TYR A 172 -17.65 -38.81 18.64
N GLN A 173 -18.63 -39.69 18.49
CA GLN A 173 -19.56 -40.12 19.54
C GLN A 173 -19.61 -41.64 19.61
N ILE A 174 -20.09 -42.15 20.76
CA ILE A 174 -20.26 -43.59 21.02
C ILE A 174 -18.90 -44.32 20.95
N CYS A 175 -18.06 -44.13 21.97
CA CYS A 175 -16.73 -44.77 22.03
C CYS A 175 -16.56 -45.63 23.29
N ASP A 176 -17.68 -46.11 23.84
CA ASP A 176 -17.70 -46.92 25.03
C ASP A 176 -17.50 -48.40 24.70
N VAL A 177 -16.82 -49.10 25.59
CA VAL A 177 -16.64 -50.55 25.56
C VAL A 177 -17.72 -51.19 26.44
N GLU A 178 -18.97 -51.26 25.97
CA GLU A 178 -19.94 -52.15 26.61
C GLU A 178 -19.74 -53.59 26.10
N TRP A 179 -19.37 -54.44 27.06
CA TRP A 179 -19.10 -55.85 26.90
C TRP A 179 -20.40 -56.60 26.56
N PHE A 180 -20.41 -57.27 25.41
CA PHE A 180 -21.52 -58.01 24.77
C PHE A 180 -22.54 -57.17 23.99
N LEU A 181 -22.21 -56.78 22.76
CA LEU A 181 -22.94 -57.10 21.52
C LEU A 181 -22.37 -56.27 20.36
N LEU A 182 -21.61 -56.94 19.48
CA LEU A 182 -21.39 -56.59 18.07
C LEU A 182 -21.39 -55.09 17.71
N SER A 183 -20.31 -54.38 18.05
CA SER A 183 -19.49 -53.57 17.12
C SER A 183 -18.81 -52.41 17.85
N SER A 184 -17.48 -52.36 17.77
CA SER A 184 -16.69 -51.17 18.07
C SER A 184 -17.03 -50.10 17.01
N LEU A 185 -18.14 -49.39 17.15
CA LEU A 185 -18.56 -48.38 16.18
C LEU A 185 -18.43 -46.98 16.78
N SER A 186 -17.22 -46.42 16.75
CA SER A 186 -17.08 -44.97 16.85
C SER A 186 -17.72 -44.32 15.63
N SER A 187 -18.65 -43.40 15.88
CA SER A 187 -19.37 -42.71 14.81
C SER A 187 -18.96 -41.25 14.77
N ALA A 188 -18.61 -40.75 13.59
CA ALA A 188 -18.42 -39.32 13.37
C ALA A 188 -19.73 -38.59 13.72
N ILE A 189 -19.65 -37.59 14.60
CA ILE A 189 -20.81 -36.74 14.89
C ILE A 189 -21.17 -36.03 13.59
N ASN A 190 -22.39 -36.23 13.10
CA ASN A 190 -22.91 -35.50 11.95
C ASN A 190 -23.67 -34.26 12.44
N PRO A 191 -23.10 -33.05 12.31
CA PRO A 191 -23.73 -31.84 12.81
C PRO A 191 -25.00 -31.46 12.04
N CYS A 192 -25.14 -31.91 10.78
CA CYS A 192 -26.27 -31.56 9.92
C CYS A 192 -27.61 -32.14 10.40
N LEU A 193 -27.60 -33.13 11.31
CA LEU A 193 -28.82 -33.68 11.90
C LEU A 193 -29.44 -32.76 12.97
N GLN A 194 -28.75 -31.71 13.40
CA GLN A 194 -29.17 -30.81 14.48
C GLN A 194 -29.58 -29.40 14.00
N SER A 195 -30.00 -29.25 12.73
CA SER A 195 -30.48 -27.97 12.15
C SER A 195 -29.56 -26.77 12.44
N ILE A 196 -28.25 -26.96 12.25
CA ILE A 196 -27.21 -25.99 12.61
C ILE A 196 -26.94 -24.90 11.55
N CYS A 197 -27.42 -25.09 10.32
CA CYS A 197 -27.28 -24.13 9.23
C CYS A 197 -28.55 -23.29 9.11
N HIS A 198 -28.44 -22.13 8.44
CA HIS A 198 -29.59 -21.29 8.16
C HIS A 198 -30.66 -22.06 7.36
N PRO A 199 -31.97 -21.75 7.51
CA PRO A 199 -33.02 -22.38 6.68
C PRO A 199 -32.84 -22.19 5.17
N HIS A 200 -32.19 -21.10 4.76
CA HIS A 200 -31.79 -20.84 3.36
C HIS A 200 -30.36 -21.32 3.04
N ALA A 201 -29.86 -22.33 3.75
CA ALA A 201 -28.56 -22.93 3.50
C ALA A 201 -28.65 -24.46 3.44
N THR A 202 -27.77 -25.06 2.64
CA THR A 202 -27.58 -26.51 2.56
C THR A 202 -26.43 -26.92 3.47
N CYS A 203 -26.64 -27.94 4.29
CA CYS A 203 -25.59 -28.51 5.15
C CYS A 203 -24.95 -29.74 4.48
N VAL A 204 -23.62 -29.75 4.40
CA VAL A 204 -22.84 -30.90 3.93
C VAL A 204 -21.93 -31.38 5.06
N HIS A 205 -22.02 -32.66 5.41
CA HIS A 205 -21.14 -33.29 6.40
C HIS A 205 -19.76 -33.56 5.75
N THR A 206 -18.72 -32.87 6.23
CA THR A 206 -17.38 -32.89 5.63
C THR A 206 -16.36 -33.69 6.46
N GLY A 207 -16.74 -34.17 7.64
CA GLY A 207 -15.91 -35.00 8.51
C GLY A 207 -16.41 -35.01 9.97
N PRO A 208 -15.68 -35.65 10.90
CA PRO A 208 -16.09 -35.80 12.29
C PRO A 208 -16.38 -34.47 12.98
N ASN A 209 -17.65 -34.23 13.33
CA ASN A 209 -18.17 -32.95 13.86
C ASN A 209 -17.82 -31.73 12.99
N LYS A 210 -17.59 -31.94 11.70
CA LYS A 210 -17.31 -30.91 10.70
C LYS A 210 -18.42 -30.89 9.67
N HIS A 211 -18.83 -29.68 9.33
CA HIS A 211 -19.86 -29.43 8.35
C HIS A 211 -19.49 -28.18 7.56
N LEU A 212 -20.05 -28.08 6.38
CA LEU A 212 -20.05 -26.86 5.58
C LEU A 212 -21.50 -26.46 5.34
N CYS A 213 -21.86 -25.24 5.70
CA CYS A 213 -23.13 -24.64 5.33
C CYS A 213 -22.91 -23.78 4.08
N THR A 214 -23.73 -23.93 3.04
CA THR A 214 -23.68 -23.07 1.85
C THR A 214 -25.03 -22.41 1.64
N CYS A 215 -25.05 -21.08 1.53
CA CYS A 215 -26.28 -20.35 1.26
C CYS A 215 -26.86 -20.75 -0.11
N ALA A 216 -28.20 -20.79 -0.19
CA ALA A 216 -28.92 -21.00 -1.43
C ALA A 216 -28.70 -19.85 -2.42
N GLU A 217 -29.00 -20.09 -3.70
CA GLU A 217 -28.89 -19.08 -4.75
C GLU A 217 -29.68 -17.81 -4.39
N GLY A 218 -29.06 -16.64 -4.62
CA GLY A 218 -29.64 -15.34 -4.24
C GLY A 218 -29.39 -14.91 -2.80
N TYR A 219 -28.71 -15.72 -1.98
CA TYR A 219 -28.32 -15.38 -0.61
C TYR A 219 -26.79 -15.40 -0.43
N SER A 220 -26.28 -14.54 0.45
CA SER A 220 -24.86 -14.48 0.81
C SER A 220 -24.67 -14.56 2.32
N GLY A 221 -23.49 -15.03 2.72
CA GLY A 221 -23.11 -15.19 4.12
C GLY A 221 -22.27 -16.44 4.33
N ASP A 222 -22.13 -16.84 5.58
CA ASP A 222 -21.31 -17.98 6.02
C ASP A 222 -22.09 -19.31 6.05
N GLY A 223 -23.35 -19.30 5.60
CA GLY A 223 -24.24 -20.46 5.62
C GLY A 223 -24.94 -20.71 6.96
N ARG A 224 -24.48 -20.10 8.06
CA ARG A 224 -25.21 -20.05 9.33
C ARG A 224 -26.13 -18.84 9.41
N VAL A 225 -25.69 -17.75 8.82
CA VAL A 225 -26.49 -16.57 8.53
C VAL A 225 -26.47 -16.38 7.02
N CYS A 226 -27.64 -16.46 6.40
CA CYS A 226 -27.80 -16.19 4.97
C CYS A 226 -28.71 -14.98 4.80
N MET A 227 -28.14 -13.89 4.33
CA MET A 227 -28.86 -12.66 4.01
C MET A 227 -29.19 -12.67 2.53
N GLY A 228 -30.39 -12.20 2.18
CA GLY A 228 -30.73 -12.02 0.76
C GLY A 228 -29.75 -11.03 0.14
N ILE A 229 -29.17 -11.41 -1.00
CA ILE A 229 -28.34 -10.49 -1.78
C ILE A 229 -29.29 -9.47 -2.38
N ASP A 230 -29.11 -8.20 -2.05
CA ASP A 230 -29.74 -7.09 -2.75
C ASP A 230 -28.82 -6.62 -3.88
N PRO A 231 -29.12 -6.94 -5.15
CA PRO A 231 -28.28 -6.52 -6.27
C PRO A 231 -28.21 -5.00 -6.39
N CYS A 232 -29.21 -4.25 -5.89
CA CYS A 232 -29.18 -2.79 -5.92
C CYS A 232 -28.08 -2.19 -5.02
N GLN A 233 -27.63 -2.91 -4.00
CA GLN A 233 -26.51 -2.47 -3.14
C GLN A 233 -25.14 -2.64 -3.81
N THR A 234 -25.06 -3.47 -4.85
CA THR A 234 -23.81 -3.77 -5.56
C THR A 234 -23.88 -3.23 -6.99
N ASN A 235 -23.08 -2.21 -7.30
CA ASN A 235 -23.07 -1.58 -8.62
C ASN A 235 -24.47 -1.11 -9.09
N HIS A 236 -25.36 -0.72 -8.16
CA HIS A 236 -26.74 -0.25 -8.44
C HIS A 236 -27.56 -1.27 -9.26
N GLY A 237 -27.32 -2.57 -9.10
CA GLY A 237 -27.92 -3.62 -9.93
C GLY A 237 -27.44 -3.61 -11.38
N GLY A 238 -26.46 -2.78 -11.74
CA GLY A 238 -26.12 -2.48 -13.13
C GLY A 238 -27.06 -1.45 -13.77
N CYS A 239 -28.01 -0.90 -13.02
CA CYS A 239 -28.80 0.25 -13.44
C CYS A 239 -27.92 1.53 -13.46
N SER A 240 -28.20 2.45 -14.37
CA SER A 240 -27.52 3.75 -14.44
C SER A 240 -27.86 4.61 -13.22
N ALA A 241 -26.94 4.74 -12.26
CA ALA A 241 -27.15 5.52 -11.04
C ALA A 241 -27.48 7.00 -11.28
N LEU A 242 -27.17 7.52 -12.48
CA LEU A 242 -27.42 8.91 -12.87
C LEU A 242 -28.85 9.15 -13.36
N SER A 243 -29.54 8.12 -13.86
CA SER A 243 -30.81 8.28 -14.58
C SER A 243 -31.90 7.31 -14.15
N THR A 244 -31.57 6.33 -13.30
CA THR A 244 -32.48 5.26 -12.85
C THR A 244 -32.37 5.00 -11.35
N ARG A 245 -33.46 4.54 -10.75
CA ARG A 245 -33.53 3.91 -9.44
C ARG A 245 -33.58 2.39 -9.62
N CYS A 246 -32.72 1.68 -8.92
CA CYS A 246 -32.80 0.22 -8.82
C CYS A 246 -33.86 -0.16 -7.76
N VAL A 247 -34.71 -1.13 -8.09
CA VAL A 247 -35.78 -1.64 -7.22
C VAL A 247 -35.50 -3.12 -6.94
N TYR A 248 -35.48 -3.46 -5.66
CA TYR A 248 -35.23 -4.82 -5.16
C TYR A 248 -36.50 -5.67 -5.21
N ASP A 249 -36.47 -6.78 -5.95
CA ASP A 249 -37.62 -7.68 -6.14
C ASP A 249 -37.54 -8.97 -5.29
N GLY A 250 -36.46 -9.10 -4.51
CA GLY A 250 -36.20 -10.26 -3.68
C GLY A 250 -34.77 -10.78 -3.83
N PRO A 251 -34.37 -11.81 -3.07
CA PRO A 251 -32.98 -12.26 -2.99
C PRO A 251 -32.40 -12.59 -4.38
N GLY A 252 -31.37 -11.84 -4.79
CA GLY A 252 -30.71 -11.94 -6.09
C GLY A 252 -31.49 -11.37 -7.28
N LYS A 253 -32.62 -10.67 -7.07
CA LYS A 253 -33.52 -10.16 -8.13
C LYS A 253 -33.74 -8.65 -8.01
N PHE A 254 -33.80 -7.96 -9.14
CA PHE A 254 -33.99 -6.51 -9.20
C PHE A 254 -34.48 -6.06 -10.59
N HIS A 255 -34.97 -4.82 -10.68
CA HIS A 255 -35.21 -4.11 -11.93
C HIS A 255 -34.87 -2.61 -11.82
N CYS A 256 -34.82 -1.90 -12.95
CA CYS A 256 -34.48 -0.47 -13.02
C CYS A 256 -35.69 0.37 -13.43
N GLU A 257 -35.91 1.51 -12.77
CA GLU A 257 -36.95 2.49 -13.09
C GLU A 257 -36.34 3.87 -13.36
N CYS A 258 -36.79 4.61 -14.38
CA CYS A 258 -36.28 5.97 -14.65
C CYS A 258 -36.60 6.96 -13.53
N LEU A 259 -35.65 7.86 -13.25
CA LEU A 259 -35.87 9.02 -12.40
C LEU A 259 -36.70 10.09 -13.13
N ALA A 260 -37.37 10.95 -12.35
CA ALA A 260 -38.12 12.08 -12.91
C ALA A 260 -37.19 13.00 -13.72
N GLY A 261 -37.67 13.50 -14.87
CA GLY A 261 -36.85 14.29 -15.79
C GLY A 261 -35.98 13.46 -16.74
N PHE A 262 -36.20 12.14 -16.83
CA PHE A 262 -35.61 11.26 -17.83
C PHE A 262 -36.66 10.44 -18.59
N ASP A 263 -36.38 10.12 -19.85
CA ASP A 263 -37.20 9.28 -20.72
C ASP A 263 -36.59 7.87 -20.90
N ASN A 264 -37.44 6.85 -21.01
CA ASN A 264 -37.02 5.44 -21.14
C ASN A 264 -36.33 5.17 -22.48
N LEU A 265 -35.20 4.44 -22.46
CA LEU A 265 -34.60 3.78 -23.64
C LEU A 265 -35.05 2.29 -23.69
N GLU A 266 -35.05 1.67 -24.87
CA GLU A 266 -35.61 0.32 -25.14
C GLU A 266 -34.98 -0.88 -24.38
N ARG A 267 -34.14 -0.66 -23.36
CA ARG A 267 -33.58 -1.74 -22.51
C ARG A 267 -33.64 -1.48 -21.00
N GLY A 268 -34.27 -0.40 -20.53
CA GLY A 268 -34.54 -0.16 -19.10
C GLY A 268 -33.32 0.06 -18.18
N VAL A 269 -32.09 -0.21 -18.63
CA VAL A 269 -30.86 -0.08 -17.81
C VAL A 269 -30.38 1.38 -17.64
N SER A 270 -30.73 2.27 -18.56
CA SER A 270 -30.39 3.72 -18.52
C SER A 270 -31.47 4.55 -19.20
N CYS A 271 -31.63 5.80 -18.78
CA CYS A 271 -32.63 6.74 -19.31
C CYS A 271 -31.96 8.01 -19.86
N SER A 272 -32.62 8.72 -20.78
CA SER A 272 -32.10 9.96 -21.40
C SER A 272 -32.67 11.21 -20.75
N LEU A 273 -31.85 12.24 -20.56
CA LEU A 273 -32.28 13.53 -19.97
C LEU A 273 -33.41 14.17 -20.79
N LYS A 274 -34.45 14.61 -20.09
CA LYS A 274 -35.53 15.43 -20.63
C LYS A 274 -35.10 16.89 -20.67
N GLU A 275 -35.32 17.58 -21.79
CA GLU A 275 -34.88 18.96 -22.01
C GLU A 275 -35.61 19.95 -21.07
N ALA A 276 -34.84 20.74 -20.30
CA ALA A 276 -35.37 21.64 -19.27
C ALA A 276 -35.31 23.14 -19.63
N CYS A 277 -34.64 23.51 -20.71
CA CYS A 277 -34.50 24.91 -21.15
C CYS A 277 -35.81 25.47 -21.72
N LYS A 278 -36.31 26.56 -21.13
CA LYS A 278 -37.47 27.35 -21.59
C LYS A 278 -37.05 28.81 -21.86
N PRO A 279 -37.84 29.62 -22.59
CA PRO A 279 -37.46 30.99 -22.99
C PRO A 279 -37.05 31.93 -21.84
N ASP A 280 -37.49 31.66 -20.60
CA ASP A 280 -37.20 32.46 -19.40
C ASP A 280 -36.25 31.78 -18.40
N SER A 281 -35.67 30.62 -18.73
CA SER A 281 -34.86 29.81 -17.80
C SER A 281 -33.49 30.42 -17.48
N CYS A 282 -32.98 31.34 -18.31
CA CYS A 282 -31.67 31.97 -18.14
C CYS A 282 -31.71 33.45 -18.54
N HIS A 283 -30.78 34.26 -17.98
CA HIS A 283 -30.64 35.66 -18.35
C HIS A 283 -30.20 35.82 -19.82
N LYS A 284 -30.67 36.88 -20.49
CA LYS A 284 -30.43 37.18 -21.93
C LYS A 284 -28.96 37.28 -22.40
N ASN A 285 -28.00 37.25 -21.47
CA ASN A 285 -26.55 37.29 -21.74
C ASN A 285 -25.80 36.06 -21.20
N ALA A 286 -26.52 34.98 -20.86
CA ALA A 286 -25.97 33.72 -20.39
C ALA A 286 -26.30 32.60 -21.39
N ASN A 287 -25.39 31.62 -21.54
CA ASN A 287 -25.69 30.40 -22.28
C ASN A 287 -26.45 29.44 -21.35
N CYS A 288 -27.60 28.93 -21.80
CA CYS A 288 -28.47 28.07 -21.02
C CYS A 288 -28.29 26.61 -21.46
N THR A 289 -27.63 25.81 -20.64
CA THR A 289 -27.48 24.38 -20.85
C THR A 289 -28.25 23.62 -19.77
N THR A 290 -28.99 22.59 -20.16
CA THR A 290 -29.55 21.62 -19.20
C THR A 290 -28.40 20.75 -18.73
N VAL A 291 -27.92 21.01 -17.53
CA VAL A 291 -26.75 20.31 -16.95
C VAL A 291 -27.16 19.14 -16.05
N ALA A 292 -28.42 19.13 -15.60
CA ALA A 292 -29.00 18.11 -14.74
C ALA A 292 -30.54 18.12 -14.87
N PRO A 293 -31.28 17.11 -14.36
CA PRO A 293 -32.73 17.05 -14.42
C PRO A 293 -33.35 18.31 -13.79
N GLU A 294 -34.18 19.01 -14.57
CA GLU A 294 -34.83 20.26 -14.16
C GLU A 294 -33.87 21.40 -13.73
N ARG A 295 -32.56 21.29 -14.05
CA ARG A 295 -31.51 22.23 -13.64
C ARG A 295 -30.75 22.79 -14.85
N VAL A 296 -30.53 24.10 -14.83
CA VAL A 296 -29.81 24.86 -15.86
C VAL A 296 -28.59 25.57 -15.24
N GLU A 297 -27.51 25.75 -16.00
CA GLU A 297 -26.28 26.42 -15.53
C GLU A 297 -26.02 27.77 -16.25
N SER A 298 -25.33 28.67 -15.54
CA SER A 298 -24.79 29.95 -16.04
C SER A 298 -23.45 30.29 -15.34
N VAL A 299 -22.37 30.56 -16.09
CA VAL A 299 -20.97 30.64 -15.56
C VAL A 299 -20.35 32.06 -15.63
N ILE A 300 -19.67 32.52 -14.54
CA ILE A 300 -18.84 33.77 -14.40
C ILE A 300 -17.62 33.54 -13.44
N PHE A 301 -16.44 34.20 -13.64
CA PHE A 301 -15.06 33.87 -13.12
C PHE A 301 -14.50 34.64 -11.87
N TYR A 302 -13.65 34.04 -10.98
CA TYR A 302 -12.33 34.51 -10.37
C TYR A 302 -11.89 33.90 -8.98
N LEU A 303 -10.61 33.44 -8.81
CA LEU A 303 -9.60 33.75 -7.72
C LEU A 303 -8.28 32.92 -7.77
N SER A 304 -7.19 33.42 -7.14
CA SER A 304 -5.75 33.38 -7.53
C SER A 304 -4.72 32.73 -6.58
N ALA A 305 -3.99 31.72 -7.09
CA ALA A 305 -2.56 31.43 -6.85
C ALA A 305 -2.10 30.50 -8.00
N GLU A 306 -1.20 30.91 -8.89
CA GLU A 306 -1.04 30.24 -10.22
C GLU A 306 -0.66 28.75 -10.19
N SER A 307 0.03 28.24 -9.17
CA SER A 307 0.33 26.80 -9.03
C SER A 307 -0.73 26.01 -8.25
N PHE A 308 -1.57 26.68 -7.47
CA PHE A 308 -2.67 26.06 -6.69
C PHE A 308 -4.04 26.19 -7.40
N LYS A 309 -4.20 27.20 -8.27
CA LYS A 309 -5.41 27.52 -9.04
C LYS A 309 -5.91 26.34 -9.86
N THR A 310 -5.00 25.59 -10.46
CA THR A 310 -5.35 24.51 -11.40
C THR A 310 -5.81 23.23 -10.68
N ASN A 311 -5.29 22.98 -9.47
CA ASN A 311 -5.53 21.72 -8.76
C ASN A 311 -6.57 21.83 -7.64
N MET A 312 -6.83 23.03 -7.11
CA MET A 312 -7.85 23.26 -6.06
C MET A 312 -9.20 23.77 -6.58
N ALA A 313 -9.29 24.31 -7.81
CA ALA A 313 -10.54 24.85 -8.34
C ALA A 313 -11.67 23.80 -8.33
N SER A 314 -11.38 22.55 -8.75
CA SER A 314 -12.37 21.46 -8.75
C SER A 314 -12.79 20.98 -7.35
N LEU A 315 -11.99 21.25 -6.31
CA LEU A 315 -12.27 20.85 -4.93
C LEU A 315 -13.06 21.94 -4.18
N MET A 316 -12.94 23.19 -4.60
CA MET A 316 -13.69 24.35 -4.06
C MET A 316 -15.05 24.57 -4.75
N ASP A 317 -15.29 23.95 -5.91
CA ASP A 317 -16.57 23.95 -6.64
C ASP A 317 -17.60 22.93 -6.08
N LEU A 318 -17.27 22.23 -5.00
CA LEU A 318 -18.19 21.34 -4.30
C LEU A 318 -19.23 22.16 -3.49
N PRO A 319 -20.48 21.72 -3.36
CA PRO A 319 -21.46 22.38 -2.49
C PRO A 319 -20.98 22.30 -1.03
N GLY A 320 -20.63 23.45 -0.46
CA GLY A 320 -20.13 23.60 0.92
C GLY A 320 -21.18 23.35 2.01
N PRO A 321 -20.81 23.50 3.30
CA PRO A 321 -19.64 24.23 3.80
C PRO A 321 -18.36 23.41 4.04
N PHE A 322 -17.18 24.02 3.84
CA PHE A 322 -15.86 23.47 4.16
C PHE A 322 -15.10 24.32 5.18
N THR A 323 -14.17 23.71 5.91
CA THR A 323 -13.16 24.44 6.68
C THR A 323 -11.77 24.13 6.13
N VAL A 324 -11.01 25.16 5.80
CA VAL A 324 -9.64 25.04 5.28
C VAL A 324 -8.65 25.59 6.29
N PHE A 325 -7.64 24.80 6.64
CA PHE A 325 -6.48 25.22 7.41
C PHE A 325 -5.36 25.54 6.43
N ALA A 326 -5.15 26.81 6.08
CA ALA A 326 -4.16 27.21 5.10
C ALA A 326 -2.81 27.53 5.76
N PRO A 327 -1.72 26.83 5.41
CA PRO A 327 -0.39 27.20 5.86
C PRO A 327 0.01 28.57 5.32
N THR A 328 0.72 29.34 6.13
CA THR A 328 1.37 30.59 5.69
C THR A 328 2.56 30.30 4.78
N SER A 329 3.05 31.32 4.08
CA SER A 329 4.32 31.20 3.34
C SER A 329 5.49 30.84 4.26
N THR A 330 5.53 31.38 5.48
CA THR A 330 6.55 31.05 6.49
C THR A 330 6.49 29.58 6.91
N ALA A 331 5.30 28.99 6.97
CA ALA A 331 5.13 27.57 7.25
C ALA A 331 5.70 26.67 6.14
N PHE A 332 5.56 27.09 4.87
CA PHE A 332 6.17 26.38 3.73
C PHE A 332 7.69 26.53 3.72
N ASP A 333 8.21 27.72 4.03
CA ASP A 333 9.64 27.99 4.10
C ASP A 333 10.32 27.20 5.23
N ALA A 334 9.58 26.88 6.30
CA ALA A 334 10.05 26.10 7.44
C ALA A 334 10.00 24.57 7.22
N MET A 335 9.50 24.08 6.08
CA MET A 335 9.52 22.65 5.77
C MET A 335 10.96 22.13 5.67
N MET A 336 11.17 20.85 6.01
CA MET A 336 12.48 20.21 5.86
C MET A 336 12.98 20.32 4.41
N GLU A 337 14.28 20.59 4.25
CA GLU A 337 14.92 20.80 2.95
C GLU A 337 14.58 19.67 1.97
N GLY A 338 14.21 20.05 0.74
CA GLY A 338 13.79 19.11 -0.30
C GLY A 338 12.32 18.67 -0.25
N HIS A 339 11.60 18.79 0.87
CA HIS A 339 10.20 18.34 0.97
C HIS A 339 9.29 19.05 -0.03
N LEU A 340 9.28 20.38 -0.01
CA LEU A 340 8.41 21.19 -0.89
C LEU A 340 8.75 20.96 -2.36
N GLN A 341 10.04 20.81 -2.69
CA GLN A 341 10.50 20.52 -4.05
C GLN A 341 10.04 19.14 -4.52
N TYR A 342 10.14 18.12 -3.66
CA TYR A 342 9.67 16.77 -3.97
C TYR A 342 8.15 16.71 -4.11
N LEU A 343 7.38 17.30 -3.19
CA LEU A 343 5.92 17.36 -3.28
C LEU A 343 5.44 18.08 -4.55
N SER A 344 6.18 19.11 -4.97
CA SER A 344 5.90 19.86 -6.21
C SER A 344 6.36 19.14 -7.48
N SER A 345 7.08 18.02 -7.36
CA SER A 345 7.53 17.23 -8.50
C SER A 345 6.44 16.29 -9.02
N ALA A 346 6.63 15.75 -10.22
CA ALA A 346 5.73 14.72 -10.76
C ALA A 346 5.66 13.45 -9.87
N GLU A 347 6.68 13.19 -9.07
CA GLU A 347 6.78 12.00 -8.22
C GLU A 347 6.08 12.18 -6.89
N GLY A 348 6.26 13.34 -6.26
CA GLY A 348 5.60 13.66 -4.99
C GLY A 348 4.16 14.10 -5.15
N TYR A 349 3.64 14.21 -6.38
CA TYR A 349 2.30 14.71 -6.67
C TYR A 349 1.19 13.97 -5.91
N ILE A 350 1.28 12.64 -5.76
CA ILE A 350 0.27 11.86 -5.01
C ILE A 350 0.28 12.24 -3.54
N LYS A 351 1.48 12.38 -2.94
CA LYS A 351 1.65 12.84 -1.56
C LYS A 351 1.20 14.28 -1.37
N LEU A 352 1.40 15.15 -2.37
CA LEU A 352 0.89 16.51 -2.37
C LEU A 352 -0.64 16.53 -2.34
N VAL A 353 -1.33 15.73 -3.17
CA VAL A 353 -2.80 15.67 -3.15
C VAL A 353 -3.32 15.25 -1.78
N GLU A 354 -2.71 14.25 -1.16
CA GLU A 354 -3.10 13.79 0.18
C GLU A 354 -2.79 14.82 1.28
N LEU A 355 -1.63 15.50 1.17
CA LEU A 355 -1.29 16.65 2.01
C LEU A 355 -2.37 17.73 1.93
N LEU A 356 -2.80 18.10 0.72
CA LEU A 356 -3.84 19.12 0.52
C LEU A 356 -5.18 18.70 1.11
N ARG A 357 -5.57 17.44 0.93
CA ARG A 357 -6.78 16.89 1.55
C ARG A 357 -6.72 16.92 3.08
N ASN A 358 -5.53 16.78 3.66
CA ASN A 358 -5.36 16.86 5.11
C ASN A 358 -5.60 18.27 5.67
N HIS A 359 -5.49 19.31 4.85
CA HIS A 359 -5.77 20.68 5.25
C HIS A 359 -7.26 21.07 5.12
N ILE A 360 -8.13 20.13 4.73
CA ILE A 360 -9.54 20.38 4.45
C ILE A 360 -10.41 19.50 5.33
N VAL A 361 -11.36 20.12 6.02
CA VAL A 361 -12.39 19.46 6.82
C VAL A 361 -13.75 19.71 6.16
N ALA A 362 -14.53 18.64 6.00
CA ALA A 362 -15.83 18.67 5.30
C ALA A 362 -17.05 18.78 6.23
N SER A 363 -16.84 18.81 7.55
CA SER A 363 -17.93 19.03 8.52
C SER A 363 -18.37 20.50 8.49
N SER A 364 -19.62 20.77 8.93
CA SER A 364 -20.19 22.12 9.13
C SER A 364 -19.13 23.14 9.51
N ALA A 365 -19.03 24.24 8.76
CA ALA A 365 -18.05 25.32 8.93
C ALA A 365 -17.65 25.46 10.40
N LEU A 366 -16.47 24.92 10.75
CA LEU A 366 -16.04 24.82 12.14
C LEU A 366 -15.86 26.24 12.66
N GLU A 367 -16.74 26.65 13.57
CA GLU A 367 -16.57 27.89 14.32
C GLU A 367 -15.55 27.68 15.43
N VAL A 368 -15.04 28.78 15.97
CA VAL A 368 -14.07 28.76 17.07
C VAL A 368 -14.59 27.91 18.24
N TYR A 369 -15.88 28.00 18.58
CA TYR A 369 -16.45 27.19 19.65
C TYR A 369 -16.36 25.68 19.36
N ASN A 370 -16.55 25.25 18.10
CA ASN A 370 -16.46 23.85 17.71
C ASN A 370 -15.03 23.33 17.84
N VAL A 371 -14.04 24.15 17.46
CA VAL A 371 -12.61 23.82 17.56
C VAL A 371 -12.20 23.63 19.03
N VAL A 372 -12.77 24.44 19.94
CA VAL A 372 -12.51 24.35 21.38
C VAL A 372 -13.28 23.19 22.04
N SER A 373 -14.54 22.97 21.65
CA SER A 373 -15.40 21.95 22.27
C SER A 373 -15.17 20.54 21.72
N SER A 374 -14.70 20.42 20.48
CA SER A 374 -14.43 19.15 19.80
C SER A 374 -12.93 19.03 19.54
N PRO A 375 -12.18 18.34 20.41
CA PRO A 375 -10.71 18.32 20.34
C PRO A 375 -10.18 17.51 19.14
N ARG A 376 -11.04 16.85 18.36
CA ARG A 376 -10.64 16.01 17.23
C ARG A 376 -11.62 16.16 16.06
N VAL A 377 -11.09 16.30 14.84
CA VAL A 377 -11.88 16.32 13.59
C VAL A 377 -11.20 15.50 12.51
N VAL A 378 -12.01 14.96 11.60
CA VAL A 378 -11.51 14.14 10.47
C VAL A 378 -11.42 14.99 9.20
N THR A 379 -10.28 14.91 8.53
CA THR A 379 -10.00 15.64 7.28
C THR A 379 -10.46 14.86 6.06
N ARG A 380 -10.41 15.49 4.88
CA ARG A 380 -10.66 14.82 3.60
C ARG A 380 -9.60 13.75 3.25
N ALA A 381 -8.46 13.74 3.93
CA ALA A 381 -7.45 12.68 3.84
C ALA A 381 -7.73 11.50 4.82
N ASN A 382 -8.90 11.50 5.46
CA ASN A 382 -9.27 10.52 6.49
C ASN A 382 -8.27 10.48 7.67
N GLN A 383 -7.67 11.63 7.97
CA GLN A 383 -6.74 11.80 9.09
C GLN A 383 -7.40 12.60 10.19
N VAL A 384 -6.92 12.42 11.42
CA VAL A 384 -7.46 13.13 12.58
C VAL A 384 -6.58 14.33 12.88
N LEU A 385 -7.15 15.53 12.80
CA LEU A 385 -6.57 16.73 13.39
C LEU A 385 -7.01 16.83 14.85
N SER A 386 -6.07 17.21 15.70
CA SER A 386 -6.28 17.44 17.13
C SER A 386 -6.17 18.92 17.44
N PHE A 387 -7.06 19.42 18.29
CA PHE A 387 -7.11 20.82 18.69
C PHE A 387 -6.86 20.97 20.18
N ASN A 388 -5.96 21.88 20.53
CA ASN A 388 -5.67 22.27 21.91
C ASN A 388 -5.69 23.79 22.03
N VAL A 389 -6.05 24.29 23.22
CA VAL A 389 -5.95 25.71 23.56
C VAL A 389 -4.94 25.86 24.68
N THR A 390 -3.96 26.73 24.49
CA THR A 390 -2.93 27.02 25.49
C THR A 390 -3.48 27.96 26.58
N GLU A 391 -2.73 28.12 27.68
CA GLU A 391 -3.13 28.97 28.81
C GLU A 391 -3.38 30.45 28.44
N ASN A 392 -2.74 30.94 27.36
CA ASN A 392 -2.92 32.30 26.86
C ASN A 392 -4.07 32.44 25.84
N GLY A 393 -4.82 31.36 25.56
CA GLY A 393 -5.93 31.34 24.61
C GLY A 393 -5.55 31.04 23.15
N GLN A 394 -4.27 30.78 22.85
CA GLN A 394 -3.84 30.41 21.49
C GLN A 394 -4.34 29.01 21.12
N ILE A 395 -5.04 28.91 19.98
CA ILE A 395 -5.50 27.65 19.39
C ILE A 395 -4.34 26.99 18.64
N LEU A 396 -4.18 25.68 18.85
CA LEU A 396 -3.22 24.81 18.19
C LEU A 396 -3.93 23.71 17.41
N VAL A 397 -3.46 23.41 16.19
CA VAL A 397 -3.90 22.28 15.36
C VAL A 397 -2.73 21.33 15.16
N ASN A 398 -2.81 20.10 15.68
CA ASN A 398 -1.69 19.15 15.74
C ASN A 398 -0.39 19.80 16.30
N GLY A 399 -0.54 20.73 17.26
CA GLY A 399 0.57 21.47 17.86
C GLY A 399 0.98 22.75 17.12
N MET A 400 0.47 23.03 15.92
CA MET A 400 0.78 24.23 15.14
C MET A 400 -0.16 25.38 15.47
N ALA A 401 0.36 26.59 15.64
CA ALA A 401 -0.44 27.76 16.01
C ALA A 401 -1.37 28.22 14.87
N VAL A 402 -2.62 28.51 15.21
CA VAL A 402 -3.58 29.22 14.33
C VAL A 402 -3.32 30.72 14.42
N LEU A 403 -2.80 31.33 13.35
CA LEU A 403 -2.42 32.74 13.31
C LEU A 403 -3.61 33.67 13.05
N GLU A 404 -4.46 33.28 12.10
CA GLU A 404 -5.71 33.98 11.80
C GLU A 404 -6.85 32.97 11.84
N ALA A 405 -7.88 33.27 12.63
CA ALA A 405 -9.03 32.41 12.80
C ALA A 405 -10.27 33.01 12.13
N ASP A 406 -11.13 32.12 11.66
CA ASP A 406 -12.52 32.44 11.36
C ASP A 406 -12.78 33.40 10.19
N VAL A 407 -11.96 33.35 9.15
CA VAL A 407 -12.19 34.14 7.93
C VAL A 407 -13.35 33.53 7.15
N GLU A 408 -14.47 34.26 7.06
CA GLU A 408 -15.71 33.81 6.42
C GLU A 408 -15.61 33.82 4.88
N ALA A 409 -16.03 32.74 4.23
CA ALA A 409 -16.05 32.58 2.78
C ALA A 409 -17.43 32.08 2.28
N LYS A 410 -17.76 32.31 1.00
CA LYS A 410 -19.05 31.96 0.36
C LYS A 410 -19.48 30.49 0.56
N ASN A 411 -18.53 29.59 0.78
CA ASN A 411 -18.72 28.15 0.87
C ASN A 411 -17.96 27.53 2.07
N GLY A 412 -17.60 28.32 3.09
CA GLY A 412 -16.84 27.79 4.22
C GLY A 412 -16.15 28.81 5.13
N ARG A 413 -15.16 28.32 5.89
CA ARG A 413 -14.29 29.11 6.77
C ARG A 413 -12.81 28.80 6.51
N LEU A 414 -11.96 29.80 6.67
CA LEU A 414 -10.51 29.69 6.50
C LEU A 414 -9.80 30.02 7.82
N TYR A 415 -8.82 29.18 8.18
CA TYR A 415 -7.91 29.35 9.31
C TYR A 415 -6.49 29.38 8.78
N SER A 416 -5.72 30.43 9.08
CA SER A 416 -4.29 30.46 8.77
C SER A 416 -3.50 29.76 9.87
N VAL A 417 -2.57 28.89 9.49
CA VAL A 417 -1.75 28.10 10.43
C VAL A 417 -0.26 28.31 10.18
N ASP A 418 0.52 28.38 11.26
CA ASP A 418 1.99 28.56 11.23
C ASP A 418 2.75 27.26 10.93
N GLY A 419 2.09 26.31 10.26
CA GLY A 419 2.62 24.99 10.03
C GLY A 419 1.94 24.25 8.89
N VAL A 420 2.68 23.35 8.26
CA VAL A 420 2.13 22.43 7.26
C VAL A 420 1.67 21.17 7.97
N LEU A 421 0.37 20.86 7.91
CA LEU A 421 -0.24 19.68 8.52
C LEU A 421 0.08 18.43 7.67
N ILE A 422 1.26 17.85 7.88
CA ILE A 422 1.70 16.62 7.19
C ILE A 422 0.95 15.40 7.78
N PRO A 423 0.18 14.65 6.97
CA PRO A 423 -0.49 13.45 7.45
C PRO A 423 0.49 12.28 7.59
N SER A 424 0.28 11.40 8.59
CA SER A 424 1.13 10.21 8.79
C SER A 424 1.08 9.22 7.62
N SER A 425 0.06 9.31 6.76
CA SER A 425 -0.09 8.48 5.56
C SER A 425 0.93 8.79 4.45
N ILE A 426 1.60 9.95 4.49
CA ILE A 426 2.61 10.32 3.49
C ILE A 426 4.03 10.31 4.03
N GLU A 427 4.22 9.91 5.30
CA GLU A 427 5.54 9.82 5.92
C GLU A 427 6.22 8.48 5.59
N PRO A 428 7.53 8.49 5.27
CA PRO A 428 8.39 9.67 5.10
C PRO A 428 8.06 10.42 3.79
N VAL A 429 8.07 11.76 3.84
CA VAL A 429 7.76 12.60 2.67
C VAL A 429 8.81 12.36 1.58
N LEU A 430 10.09 12.43 1.94
CA LEU A 430 11.19 12.15 1.03
C LEU A 430 11.49 10.64 0.97
N PRO A 431 11.68 10.07 -0.23
CA PRO A 431 12.07 8.67 -0.38
C PRO A 431 13.54 8.42 -0.03
N HIS A 432 13.85 7.24 0.54
CA HIS A 432 15.23 6.79 0.80
C HIS A 432 15.93 6.28 -0.47
N ARG A 433 16.36 7.24 -1.31
CA ARG A 433 16.99 7.00 -2.62
C ARG A 433 18.49 6.73 -2.53
N CYS A 434 18.96 5.81 -3.37
CA CYS A 434 20.36 5.55 -3.66
C CYS A 434 20.54 5.54 -5.18
N ASP A 435 20.17 6.65 -5.82
CA ASP A 435 20.14 6.78 -7.27
C ASP A 435 21.56 6.65 -7.86
N THR A 436 21.67 5.96 -8.99
CA THR A 436 22.96 5.68 -9.64
C THR A 436 23.00 6.31 -11.02
N THR A 437 24.16 6.81 -11.43
CA THR A 437 24.38 7.30 -12.80
C THR A 437 24.76 6.14 -13.72
N GLU A 438 23.92 5.81 -14.69
CA GLU A 438 24.22 4.77 -15.68
C GLU A 438 24.85 5.36 -16.96
N THR A 439 25.99 4.82 -17.40
CA THR A 439 26.67 5.16 -18.66
C THR A 439 26.33 4.17 -19.77
N LYS A 440 26.11 4.67 -21.00
CA LYS A 440 25.78 3.83 -22.17
C LYS A 440 26.93 3.78 -23.17
N ILE A 441 27.49 2.60 -23.40
CA ILE A 441 28.53 2.38 -24.44
C ILE A 441 27.93 2.66 -25.83
N GLY A 442 28.64 3.44 -26.66
CA GLY A 442 28.22 3.79 -28.02
C GLY A 442 28.24 2.59 -28.99
N GLU A 443 27.67 2.76 -30.18
CA GLU A 443 27.62 1.71 -31.20
C GLU A 443 29.02 1.24 -31.63
N CYS A 444 29.18 -0.08 -31.78
CA CYS A 444 30.41 -0.67 -32.29
C CYS A 444 30.55 -0.38 -33.79
N VAL A 445 31.64 0.27 -34.20
CA VAL A 445 31.91 0.61 -35.60
C VAL A 445 33.28 0.10 -36.03
N SER A 446 33.58 0.18 -37.33
CA SER A 446 34.95 -0.07 -37.81
C SER A 446 35.95 0.86 -37.12
N CYS A 447 37.05 0.33 -36.57
CA CYS A 447 38.07 1.12 -35.87
C CYS A 447 38.64 2.28 -36.70
N SER A 448 38.69 2.13 -38.03
CA SER A 448 39.12 3.20 -38.94
C SER A 448 38.11 4.36 -39.03
N LYS A 449 36.83 4.08 -38.78
CA LYS A 449 35.73 5.07 -38.78
C LYS A 449 35.34 5.56 -37.38
N ALA A 450 35.87 4.96 -36.32
CA ALA A 450 35.59 5.36 -34.94
C ALA A 450 35.91 6.85 -34.68
N LYS A 451 36.91 7.43 -35.36
CA LYS A 451 37.28 8.87 -35.26
C LYS A 451 36.23 9.83 -35.84
N LEU A 452 35.31 9.34 -36.68
CA LEU A 452 34.25 10.13 -37.33
C LEU A 452 32.87 9.84 -36.74
N ALA A 453 32.77 8.86 -35.83
CA ALA A 453 31.51 8.50 -35.20
C ALA A 453 31.08 9.59 -34.21
N LYS A 454 29.77 9.84 -34.11
CA LYS A 454 29.17 10.80 -33.19
C LYS A 454 28.26 10.05 -32.22
N CYS A 455 28.17 10.50 -30.98
CA CYS A 455 27.14 10.00 -30.07
C CYS A 455 25.74 10.42 -30.57
N PRO A 456 24.69 9.64 -30.27
CA PRO A 456 23.30 10.02 -30.51
C PRO A 456 22.93 11.35 -29.84
N SER A 457 21.90 12.04 -30.34
CA SER A 457 21.42 13.30 -29.75
C SER A 457 21.11 13.16 -28.25
N GLY A 458 21.63 14.08 -27.44
CA GLY A 458 21.47 14.07 -25.97
C GLY A 458 22.50 13.23 -25.20
N VAL A 459 23.63 12.89 -25.84
CA VAL A 459 24.72 12.09 -25.27
C VAL A 459 26.07 12.72 -25.69
N PHE A 460 27.04 12.82 -24.79
CA PHE A 460 28.33 13.47 -25.04
C PHE A 460 29.46 12.43 -25.25
N MET A 461 30.38 12.67 -26.19
CA MET A 461 31.64 11.92 -26.23
C MET A 461 32.58 12.48 -25.17
N VAL A 462 33.19 11.63 -24.34
CA VAL A 462 34.32 12.09 -23.53
C VAL A 462 35.49 12.42 -24.45
N ARG A 463 35.89 13.70 -24.46
CA ARG A 463 37.29 14.04 -24.78
C ARG A 463 38.10 13.66 -23.55
N PRO A 464 39.22 12.92 -23.68
CA PRO A 464 40.13 12.80 -22.55
C PRO A 464 40.53 14.23 -22.17
N LEU A 465 40.21 14.63 -20.95
CA LEU A 465 40.87 15.77 -20.34
C LEU A 465 42.36 15.42 -20.30
N SER A 466 43.13 15.95 -21.25
CA SER A 466 44.57 16.12 -21.04
C SER A 466 44.73 16.85 -19.72
N ILE A 467 45.15 16.13 -18.68
CA ILE A 467 46.07 16.55 -17.61
C ILE A 467 46.30 18.07 -17.59
N TYR A 468 45.32 18.87 -17.14
CA TYR A 468 45.48 20.30 -16.82
C TYR A 468 44.28 20.77 -15.99
N PHE A 469 44.21 20.31 -14.74
CA PHE A 469 43.52 21.04 -13.67
C PHE A 469 44.35 20.92 -12.38
N SER A 470 45.58 21.43 -12.47
CA SER A 470 46.36 21.85 -11.31
C SER A 470 47.18 23.05 -11.76
N LEU A 471 46.56 24.23 -11.89
CA LEU A 471 47.18 25.56 -11.92
C LEU A 471 46.12 26.57 -12.43
N SER A 472 45.15 26.94 -11.60
CA SER A 472 44.42 28.23 -11.66
C SER A 472 43.26 28.28 -10.65
N LEU A 473 43.54 28.01 -9.37
CA LEU A 473 42.64 28.43 -8.29
C LEU A 473 43.45 29.00 -7.11
N SER A 474 44.31 29.97 -7.40
CA SER A 474 44.98 30.80 -6.40
C SER A 474 45.04 32.29 -6.75
N LEU A 475 44.23 32.76 -7.70
CA LEU A 475 44.06 34.20 -7.96
C LEU A 475 42.61 34.53 -8.35
N CYS A 476 41.71 34.56 -7.36
CA CYS A 476 40.57 35.49 -7.29
C CYS A 476 39.78 35.23 -6.00
N LEU A 477 40.35 35.63 -4.86
CA LEU A 477 39.62 35.96 -3.63
C LEU A 477 40.58 36.77 -2.74
N SER A 478 40.64 38.07 -2.98
CA SER A 478 40.91 39.12 -1.97
C SER A 478 41.04 40.48 -2.66
N LEU A 479 39.90 41.13 -2.89
CA LEU A 479 39.83 42.59 -2.82
C LEU A 479 38.84 42.92 -1.71
N PHE A 480 39.13 44.00 -0.97
CA PHE A 480 38.67 44.37 0.38
C PHE A 480 39.47 43.64 1.48
N SER A 481 40.29 44.30 2.30
CA SER A 481 40.37 45.72 2.64
C SER A 481 41.71 46.04 3.30
N SER A 482 42.18 47.26 3.05
CA SER A 482 43.34 47.91 3.63
C SER A 482 43.41 47.88 5.16
N SER A 483 44.64 48.05 5.65
CA SER A 483 45.01 48.64 6.94
C SER A 483 44.93 47.71 8.15
N TYR A 484 46.07 47.21 8.64
CA TYR A 484 46.66 47.71 9.88
C TYR A 484 48.12 47.25 10.01
N THR A 485 48.95 48.25 10.25
CA THR A 485 50.37 48.22 10.55
C THR A 485 50.67 47.89 12.02
N TYR A 486 51.81 47.22 12.22
CA TYR A 486 52.71 47.24 13.38
C TYR A 486 52.40 46.45 14.67
N SER A 487 53.27 45.44 14.87
CA SER A 487 54.22 45.24 16.01
C SER A 487 53.76 44.72 17.37
N MET A 488 54.60 43.75 17.79
CA MET A 488 54.86 43.12 19.10
C MET A 488 53.87 42.09 19.62
#